data_AF-A0A7G5H6Q6-F1
#
_entry.id   AF-A0A7G5H6Q6-F1
#
_cell.length_a   1.000
_cell.length_b   1.000
_cell.length_c   1.000
_cell.angle_alpha   90.00
_cell.angle_beta   90.00
_cell.angle_gamma   90.00
#
_symmetry.space_group_name_H-M   'P 1'
#
loop_
_entity.id
_entity.type
_entity.pdbx_description
1 polymer ?
#
loop_
_entity_poly.entity_id
_entity_poly.type
_entity_poly.pdbx_seq_one_letter_code
_entity_poly.pdbx_strand_id
1 'polypeptide(L)'
;MILSFVAIDKQEKRRDFWCQLPELEVALDVLSSITLKGETIINAQIIDEEGRIELPPEVFDGQPFSDAIRQLEGEWEAILDEPIGAVVPVNNWQIELTCQQLKIYEGRIAQFNVVVNQLGLLRERAEQVIRNESCRITLINHYNALINTYCEYINQAEAGQQVAQQKLVKLQGA
;
A
#
# COMPACT_ATOMS: atom_id res chain seq x y z
N MET A 1 -21.14 18.85 0.01
CA MET A 1 -20.75 17.76 -0.88
C MET A 1 -21.82 17.53 -1.95
N ILE A 2 -21.45 17.29 -3.20
CA ILE A 2 -22.35 16.97 -4.31
C ILE A 2 -22.09 15.54 -4.75
N LEU A 3 -23.13 14.72 -4.78
CA LEU A 3 -23.11 13.40 -5.39
C LEU A 3 -23.57 13.52 -6.84
N SER A 4 -22.81 12.97 -7.79
CA SER A 4 -23.22 12.81 -9.19
C SER A 4 -23.03 11.37 -9.61
N PHE A 5 -24.01 10.79 -10.30
CA PHE A 5 -23.93 9.40 -10.73
C PHE A 5 -24.76 9.16 -11.99
N VAL A 6 -24.51 8.01 -12.60
CA VAL A 6 -25.20 7.53 -13.77
C VAL A 6 -25.72 6.14 -13.48
N ALA A 7 -27.02 5.93 -13.68
CA ALA A 7 -27.67 4.65 -13.49
C ALA A 7 -28.40 4.19 -14.76
N ILE A 8 -28.50 2.89 -14.91
CA ILE A 8 -29.31 2.22 -15.92
C ILE A 8 -30.56 1.69 -15.21
N ASP A 9 -31.73 2.13 -15.67
CA ASP A 9 -33.00 1.62 -15.15
C ASP A 9 -33.34 0.23 -15.71
N LYS A 10 -34.42 -0.38 -15.21
CA LYS A 10 -34.90 -1.71 -15.69
C LYS A 10 -35.31 -1.75 -17.17
N GLN A 11 -35.42 -0.60 -17.83
CA GLN A 11 -35.71 -0.48 -19.26
C GLN A 11 -34.43 -0.23 -20.08
N GLU A 12 -33.26 -0.45 -19.48
CA GLU A 12 -31.95 -0.19 -20.07
C GLU A 12 -31.71 1.28 -20.44
N LYS A 13 -32.47 2.21 -19.84
CA LYS A 13 -32.28 3.63 -20.10
C LYS A 13 -31.26 4.19 -19.12
N ARG A 14 -30.21 4.75 -19.68
CA ARG A 14 -29.21 5.53 -18.96
C ARG A 14 -29.80 6.86 -18.50
N ARG A 15 -29.58 7.20 -17.24
CA ARG A 15 -29.97 8.48 -16.64
C ARG A 15 -28.84 9.03 -15.79
N ASP A 16 -28.60 10.31 -15.94
CA ASP A 16 -27.61 11.05 -15.14
C ASP A 16 -28.33 11.78 -14.01
N PHE A 17 -27.76 11.74 -12.82
CA PHE A 17 -28.30 12.32 -11.62
C PHE A 17 -27.26 13.15 -10.89
N TRP A 18 -27.74 14.15 -10.15
CA TRP A 18 -26.93 14.89 -9.20
C TRP A 18 -27.80 15.32 -8.02
N CYS A 19 -27.22 15.34 -6.82
CA CYS A 19 -27.86 15.88 -5.63
C CYS A 19 -26.81 16.41 -4.64
N GLN A 20 -27.20 17.41 -3.86
CA GLN A 20 -26.38 17.91 -2.76
C GLN A 20 -26.76 17.17 -1.49
N LEU A 21 -25.77 16.60 -0.81
CA LEU A 21 -25.95 15.84 0.42
C LEU A 21 -25.01 16.37 1.52
N PRO A 22 -25.45 16.36 2.78
CA PRO A 22 -24.69 16.91 3.90
C PRO A 22 -23.55 15.99 4.35
N GLU A 23 -23.72 14.68 4.20
CA GLU A 23 -22.87 13.62 4.78
C GLU A 23 -22.49 12.59 3.70
N LEU A 24 -21.29 12.03 3.82
CA LEU A 24 -20.75 11.02 2.91
C LEU A 24 -21.58 9.72 2.98
N GLU A 25 -21.89 9.32 4.19
CA GLU A 25 -22.63 8.11 4.56
C GLU A 25 -23.99 8.10 3.86
N VAL A 26 -24.68 9.25 3.86
CA VAL A 26 -25.96 9.43 3.17
C VAL A 26 -25.82 9.28 1.66
N ALA A 27 -24.73 9.78 1.07
CA ALA A 27 -24.48 9.62 -0.36
C ALA A 27 -24.25 8.17 -0.76
N LEU A 28 -23.47 7.43 0.04
CA LEU A 28 -23.23 6.00 -0.19
C LEU A 28 -24.51 5.18 -0.03
N ASP A 29 -25.33 5.47 0.97
CA ASP A 29 -26.62 4.80 1.19
C ASP A 29 -27.63 5.07 0.08
N VAL A 30 -27.63 6.27 -0.50
CA VAL A 30 -28.47 6.60 -1.67
C VAL A 30 -28.10 5.70 -2.84
N LEU A 31 -26.80 5.53 -3.12
CA LEU A 31 -26.32 4.66 -4.20
C LEU A 31 -26.69 3.19 -3.94
N SER A 32 -26.44 2.67 -2.73
CA SER A 32 -26.87 1.32 -2.37
C SER A 32 -28.38 1.14 -2.51
N SER A 33 -29.18 2.10 -2.06
CA SER A 33 -30.64 2.05 -2.16
C SER A 33 -31.15 2.02 -3.61
N ILE A 34 -30.41 2.65 -4.53
CA ILE A 34 -30.71 2.62 -5.97
C ILE A 34 -30.43 1.22 -6.53
N THR A 35 -29.29 0.61 -6.18
CA THR A 35 -29.00 -0.77 -6.59
C THR A 35 -30.02 -1.75 -5.99
N LEU A 36 -30.43 -1.57 -4.74
CA LEU A 36 -31.43 -2.40 -4.07
C LEU A 36 -32.80 -2.38 -4.80
N LYS A 37 -33.15 -1.28 -5.45
CA LYS A 37 -34.38 -1.16 -6.26
C LYS A 37 -34.27 -1.88 -7.61
N GLY A 38 -33.09 -2.39 -7.95
CA GLY A 38 -32.78 -3.12 -9.18
C GLY A 38 -32.36 -2.22 -10.33
N GLU A 39 -31.87 -1.01 -10.04
CA GLU A 39 -31.16 -0.17 -11.01
C GLU A 39 -29.66 -0.51 -10.96
N THR A 40 -28.92 -0.25 -12.03
CA THR A 40 -27.46 -0.53 -12.07
C THR A 40 -26.69 0.79 -12.17
N ILE A 41 -25.88 1.09 -11.16
CA ILE A 41 -24.96 2.23 -11.21
C ILE A 41 -23.79 1.87 -12.11
N ILE A 42 -23.46 2.75 -13.06
CA ILE A 42 -22.33 2.56 -13.98
C ILE A 42 -21.22 3.60 -13.79
N ASN A 43 -21.53 4.70 -13.11
CA ASN A 43 -20.55 5.71 -12.72
C ASN A 43 -21.08 6.46 -11.50
N ALA A 44 -20.22 6.74 -10.53
CA ALA A 44 -20.56 7.56 -9.38
C ALA A 44 -19.34 8.38 -8.96
N GLN A 45 -19.58 9.61 -8.53
CA GLN A 45 -18.54 10.52 -8.08
C GLN A 45 -19.08 11.47 -7.02
N ILE A 46 -18.19 11.85 -6.11
CA ILE A 46 -18.42 12.89 -5.12
C ILE A 46 -17.59 14.11 -5.50
N ILE A 47 -18.18 15.29 -5.33
CA ILE A 47 -17.53 16.58 -5.55
C ILE A 47 -17.65 17.40 -4.27
N ASP A 48 -16.51 17.82 -3.73
CA ASP A 48 -16.40 18.66 -2.55
C ASP A 48 -15.32 19.74 -2.74
N GLU A 49 -14.89 20.39 -1.64
CA GLU A 49 -13.88 21.45 -1.67
C GLU A 49 -12.47 20.92 -2.02
N GLU A 50 -12.21 19.64 -1.75
CA GLU A 50 -10.91 18.99 -1.97
C GLU A 50 -10.78 18.43 -3.38
N GLY A 51 -11.90 18.22 -4.06
CA GLY A 51 -11.96 17.98 -5.49
C GLY A 51 -13.05 16.99 -5.88
N ARG A 52 -12.71 16.11 -6.81
CA ARG A 52 -13.61 15.06 -7.30
C ARG A 52 -13.04 13.70 -6.93
N ILE A 53 -13.86 12.88 -6.29
CA ILE A 53 -13.55 11.52 -5.90
C ILE A 53 -14.45 10.59 -6.73
N GLU A 54 -13.86 9.68 -7.49
CA GLU A 54 -14.60 8.64 -8.21
C GLU A 54 -14.91 7.47 -7.27
N LEU A 55 -16.14 7.00 -7.30
CA LEU A 55 -16.61 5.89 -6.49
C LEU A 55 -16.71 4.64 -7.36
N PRO A 56 -16.19 3.48 -6.90
CA PRO A 56 -16.30 2.23 -7.64
C PRO A 56 -17.76 1.75 -7.65
N PRO A 57 -18.44 1.68 -8.81
CA PRO A 57 -19.86 1.33 -8.86
C PRO A 57 -20.15 -0.11 -8.39
N GLU A 58 -19.15 -1.00 -8.46
CA GLU A 58 -19.28 -2.43 -8.12
C GLU A 58 -19.46 -2.68 -6.62
N VAL A 59 -19.18 -1.70 -5.76
CA VAL A 59 -19.30 -1.87 -4.30
C VAL A 59 -20.71 -1.64 -3.78
N PHE A 60 -21.60 -1.04 -4.57
CA PHE A 60 -22.98 -0.75 -4.16
C PHE A 60 -23.87 -1.97 -4.39
N ASP A 61 -23.85 -2.91 -3.46
CA ASP A 61 -24.57 -4.19 -3.53
C ASP A 61 -26.00 -4.15 -2.94
N GLY A 62 -26.45 -2.97 -2.51
CA GLY A 62 -27.75 -2.79 -1.88
C GLY A 62 -27.72 -2.79 -0.34
N GLN A 63 -26.58 -3.10 0.28
CA GLN A 63 -26.40 -2.91 1.72
C GLN A 63 -26.06 -1.44 2.04
N PRO A 64 -26.62 -0.86 3.11
CA PRO A 64 -26.26 0.47 3.56
C PRO A 64 -24.82 0.48 4.12
N PHE A 65 -24.11 1.59 3.90
CA PHE A 65 -22.76 1.82 4.40
C PHE A 65 -22.75 2.59 5.72
N SER A 66 -23.80 3.38 6.00
CA SER A 66 -23.85 4.25 7.18
C SER A 66 -23.54 3.55 8.49
N ASP A 67 -24.10 2.34 8.70
CA ASP A 67 -23.92 1.63 9.98
C ASP A 67 -22.46 1.20 10.18
N ALA A 68 -21.82 0.68 9.12
CA ALA A 68 -20.42 0.26 9.19
C ALA A 68 -19.48 1.46 9.37
N ILE A 69 -19.76 2.58 8.70
CA ILE A 69 -18.94 3.78 8.82
C ILE A 69 -19.07 4.40 10.21
N ARG A 70 -20.29 4.50 10.76
CA ARG A 70 -20.51 5.00 12.12
C ARG A 70 -19.91 4.09 13.19
N GLN A 71 -19.95 2.78 12.98
CA GLN A 71 -19.27 1.85 13.88
C GLN A 71 -17.76 2.11 13.88
N LEU A 72 -17.15 2.25 12.69
CA LEU A 72 -15.73 2.58 12.57
C LEU A 72 -15.42 3.94 13.20
N GLU A 73 -16.26 4.95 12.99
CA GLU A 73 -16.13 6.27 13.62
C GLU A 73 -16.10 6.13 15.15
N GLY A 74 -17.05 5.41 15.74
CA GLY A 74 -17.07 5.17 17.19
C GLY A 74 -15.86 4.36 17.70
N GLU A 75 -15.39 3.37 16.93
CA GLU A 75 -14.16 2.63 17.26
C GLU A 75 -12.93 3.56 17.24
N TRP A 76 -12.84 4.46 16.27
CA TRP A 76 -11.77 5.44 16.18
C TRP A 76 -11.85 6.50 17.26
N GLU A 77 -13.04 7.05 17.54
CA GLU A 77 -13.27 7.99 18.64
C GLU A 77 -12.85 7.35 19.96
N ALA A 78 -13.22 6.10 20.23
CA ALA A 78 -12.80 5.40 21.45
C ALA A 78 -11.27 5.27 21.57
N ILE A 79 -10.57 4.98 20.46
CA ILE A 79 -9.10 4.92 20.43
C ILE A 79 -8.48 6.31 20.67
N LEU A 80 -9.11 7.36 20.16
CA LEU A 80 -8.60 8.73 20.24
C LEU A 80 -8.97 9.44 21.56
N ASP A 81 -10.09 9.06 22.18
CA ASP A 81 -10.60 9.58 23.46
C ASP A 81 -10.01 8.86 24.66
N GLU A 82 -9.32 7.72 24.48
CA GLU A 82 -8.41 7.24 25.51
C GLU A 82 -7.40 8.35 25.80
N PRO A 83 -7.42 8.98 26.99
CA PRO A 83 -6.43 9.97 27.31
C PRO A 83 -5.09 9.28 27.16
N ILE A 84 -4.20 9.84 26.35
CA ILE A 84 -2.78 9.55 26.41
C ILE A 84 -2.40 9.98 27.82
N GLY A 85 -2.59 9.08 28.79
CA GLY A 85 -2.21 9.29 30.17
C GLY A 85 -0.77 9.75 30.12
N ALA A 86 -0.44 10.76 30.91
CA ALA A 86 0.90 11.35 31.00
C ALA A 86 1.96 10.38 31.55
N VAL A 87 1.92 9.12 31.13
CA VAL A 87 3.09 8.29 30.93
C VAL A 87 3.80 8.93 29.75
N VAL A 88 4.96 9.55 29.99
CA VAL A 88 5.94 9.78 28.91
C VAL A 88 5.96 8.48 28.12
N PRO A 89 5.48 8.43 26.86
CA PRO A 89 5.48 7.18 26.15
C PRO A 89 6.96 6.92 25.92
N VAL A 90 7.55 6.08 26.77
CA VAL A 90 8.67 5.25 26.33
C VAL A 90 8.14 4.72 25.01
N ASN A 91 8.78 5.13 23.92
CA ASN A 91 8.29 5.04 22.56
C ASN A 91 8.19 3.56 22.14
N ASN A 92 7.54 2.70 22.91
CA ASN A 92 7.67 1.25 22.95
C ASN A 92 7.20 0.68 21.63
N TRP A 93 6.09 1.18 21.08
CA TRP A 93 5.62 0.80 19.75
C TRP A 93 6.56 1.31 18.65
N GLN A 94 7.13 2.51 18.77
CA GLN A 94 8.09 3.01 17.77
C GLN A 94 9.43 2.26 17.84
N ILE A 95 9.88 1.91 19.05
CA ILE A 95 11.06 1.10 19.34
C ILE A 95 10.82 -0.31 18.80
N GLU A 96 9.65 -0.90 19.04
CA GLU A 96 9.28 -2.22 18.54
C GLU A 96 9.22 -2.24 17.01
N LEU A 97 8.53 -1.27 16.38
CA LEU A 97 8.50 -1.15 14.92
C LEU A 97 9.88 -0.89 14.33
N THR A 98 10.71 -0.05 14.98
CA THR A 98 12.08 0.20 14.53
C THR A 98 12.93 -1.06 14.65
N CYS A 99 12.77 -1.84 15.73
CA CYS A 99 13.41 -3.15 15.88
C CYS A 99 12.94 -4.15 14.82
N GLN A 100 11.65 -4.20 14.49
CA GLN A 100 11.11 -5.05 13.43
C GLN A 100 11.65 -4.63 12.05
N GLN A 101 11.74 -3.32 11.77
CA GLN A 101 12.34 -2.79 10.55
C GLN A 101 13.81 -3.22 10.43
N LEU A 102 14.58 -3.16 11.50
CA LEU A 102 15.98 -3.64 11.50
C LEU A 102 16.08 -5.12 11.16
N LYS A 103 15.23 -5.97 11.76
CA LYS A 103 15.18 -7.40 11.42
C LYS A 103 14.83 -7.65 9.95
N ILE A 104 13.93 -6.84 9.38
CA ILE A 104 13.56 -6.94 7.96
C ILE A 104 14.76 -6.57 7.07
N TYR A 105 15.49 -5.49 7.39
CA TYR A 105 16.69 -5.10 6.64
C TYR A 105 17.78 -6.17 6.73
N GLU A 106 18.05 -6.70 7.93
CA GLU A 106 19.01 -7.80 8.12
C GLU A 106 18.64 -9.03 7.29
N GLY A 107 17.36 -9.43 7.30
CA GLY A 107 16.86 -10.54 6.49
C GLY A 107 17.04 -10.31 4.99
N ARG A 108 16.74 -9.11 4.50
CA ARG A 108 16.90 -8.75 3.08
C ARG A 108 18.37 -8.73 2.66
N ILE A 109 19.25 -8.13 3.46
CA ILE A 109 20.69 -8.10 3.22
C ILE A 109 21.24 -9.53 3.15
N ALA A 110 20.85 -10.39 4.10
CA ALA A 110 21.27 -11.80 4.09
C ALA A 110 20.80 -12.53 2.81
N GLN A 111 19.54 -12.34 2.40
CA GLN A 111 19.00 -12.93 1.18
C GLN A 111 19.73 -12.45 -0.08
N PHE A 112 19.95 -11.14 -0.22
CA PHE A 112 20.66 -10.59 -1.38
C PHE A 112 22.11 -11.08 -1.45
N ASN A 113 22.80 -11.19 -0.30
CA ASN A 113 24.14 -11.76 -0.24
C ASN A 113 24.17 -13.22 -0.72
N VAL A 114 23.17 -14.02 -0.38
CA VAL A 114 23.06 -15.40 -0.91
C VAL A 114 22.93 -15.39 -2.43
N VAL A 115 22.09 -14.51 -2.99
CA VAL A 115 21.91 -14.40 -4.44
C VAL A 115 23.19 -13.94 -5.13
N VAL A 116 23.88 -12.94 -4.60
CA VAL A 116 25.17 -12.46 -5.13
C VAL A 116 26.20 -13.59 -5.15
N ASN A 117 26.31 -14.35 -4.07
CA ASN A 117 27.23 -15.49 -4.00
C ASN A 117 26.90 -16.57 -5.03
N GLN A 118 25.62 -16.90 -5.20
CA GLN A 118 25.17 -17.88 -6.20
C GLN A 118 25.46 -17.42 -7.63
N LEU A 119 25.18 -16.14 -7.94
CA LEU A 119 25.50 -15.55 -9.25
C LEU A 119 27.01 -15.52 -9.50
N GLY A 120 27.82 -15.26 -8.47
CA GLY A 120 29.27 -15.33 -8.54
C GLY A 120 29.77 -16.72 -8.94
N LEU A 121 29.24 -17.77 -8.31
CA LEU A 121 29.57 -19.16 -8.64
C LEU A 121 29.14 -19.53 -10.08
N LEU A 122 27.95 -19.08 -10.51
CA LEU A 122 27.47 -19.31 -11.88
C LEU A 122 28.35 -18.60 -12.92
N ARG A 123 28.81 -17.39 -12.61
CA ARG A 123 29.76 -16.64 -13.44
C ARG A 123 31.08 -17.39 -13.60
N GLU A 124 31.69 -17.82 -12.49
CA GLU A 124 32.95 -18.59 -12.54
C GLU A 124 32.81 -19.90 -13.32
N ARG A 125 31.68 -20.59 -13.16
CA ARG A 125 31.38 -21.80 -13.93
C ARG A 125 31.23 -21.51 -15.42
N ALA A 126 30.55 -20.42 -15.78
CA ALA A 126 30.41 -19.99 -17.17
C ALA A 126 31.76 -19.66 -17.82
N GLU A 127 32.67 -19.03 -17.06
CA GLU A 127 34.04 -18.71 -17.47
C GLU A 127 34.83 -19.97 -17.87
N GLN A 128 34.67 -21.05 -17.09
CA GLN A 128 35.45 -22.29 -17.23
C GLN A 128 34.87 -23.29 -18.24
N VAL A 129 33.54 -23.34 -18.38
CA VAL A 129 32.87 -24.42 -19.15
C VAL A 129 32.56 -24.02 -20.60
N ILE A 130 32.31 -22.74 -20.86
CA ILE A 130 31.82 -22.30 -22.18
C ILE A 130 33.01 -22.04 -23.12
N ARG A 131 33.12 -22.85 -24.17
CA ARG A 131 34.18 -22.74 -25.19
C ARG A 131 33.91 -21.69 -26.26
N ASN A 132 32.65 -21.29 -26.43
CA ASN A 132 32.27 -20.26 -27.40
C ASN A 132 32.48 -18.87 -26.78
N GLU A 133 33.47 -18.15 -27.29
CA GLU A 133 33.91 -16.84 -26.82
C GLU A 133 32.77 -15.82 -26.73
N SER A 134 31.93 -15.71 -27.77
CA SER A 134 30.85 -14.73 -27.84
C SER A 134 29.73 -15.05 -26.84
N CYS A 135 29.32 -16.31 -26.75
CA CYS A 135 28.30 -16.76 -25.81
C CYS A 135 28.79 -16.62 -24.34
N ARG A 136 30.07 -16.93 -24.10
CA ARG A 136 30.72 -16.77 -22.79
C ARG A 136 30.69 -15.31 -22.33
N ILE A 137 31.14 -14.39 -23.18
CA ILE A 137 31.18 -12.96 -22.86
C ILE A 137 29.78 -12.41 -22.55
N THR A 138 28.78 -12.74 -23.37
CA THR A 138 27.39 -12.28 -23.14
C THR A 138 26.84 -12.79 -21.80
N LEU A 139 27.07 -14.06 -21.47
CA LEU A 139 26.56 -14.65 -20.23
C LEU A 139 27.27 -14.10 -18.99
N ILE A 140 28.59 -13.90 -19.05
CA ILE A 140 29.37 -13.27 -17.97
C ILE A 140 28.90 -11.83 -17.74
N ASN A 141 28.70 -11.06 -18.82
CA ASN A 141 28.18 -9.70 -18.72
C ASN A 141 26.79 -9.66 -18.10
N HIS A 142 25.93 -10.61 -18.43
CA HIS A 142 24.61 -10.74 -17.82
C HIS A 142 24.70 -11.00 -16.31
N TYR A 143 25.55 -11.94 -15.86
CA TYR A 143 25.74 -12.19 -14.43
C TYR A 143 26.37 -11.01 -13.70
N ASN A 144 27.35 -10.32 -14.30
CA ASN A 144 27.93 -9.11 -13.71
C ASN A 144 26.89 -7.99 -13.57
N ALA A 145 26.02 -7.80 -14.57
CA ALA A 145 24.93 -6.84 -14.47
C ALA A 145 23.97 -7.17 -13.32
N LEU A 146 23.57 -8.44 -13.19
CA LEU A 146 22.73 -8.88 -12.07
C LEU A 146 23.43 -8.71 -10.71
N ILE A 147 24.69 -9.10 -10.59
CA ILE A 147 25.49 -8.92 -9.37
C ILE A 147 25.52 -7.44 -8.98
N ASN A 148 25.79 -6.54 -9.94
CA ASN A 148 25.82 -5.10 -9.67
C ASN A 148 24.46 -4.60 -9.16
N THR A 149 23.36 -5.03 -9.78
CA THR A 149 22.00 -4.67 -9.32
C THR A 149 21.73 -5.15 -7.89
N TYR A 150 22.10 -6.38 -7.54
CA TYR A 150 21.91 -6.88 -6.18
C TYR A 150 22.84 -6.19 -5.16
N CYS A 151 24.05 -5.81 -5.56
CA CYS A 151 24.93 -4.97 -4.73
C CYS A 151 24.32 -3.59 -4.46
N GLU A 152 23.67 -2.97 -5.45
CA GLU A 152 22.92 -1.72 -5.25
C GLU A 152 21.76 -1.90 -4.26
N TYR A 153 21.02 -3.01 -4.34
CA TYR A 153 19.96 -3.32 -3.37
C TYR A 153 20.48 -3.55 -1.95
N ILE A 154 21.67 -4.17 -1.81
CA ILE A 154 22.34 -4.29 -0.52
C ILE A 154 22.69 -2.89 0.03
N ASN A 155 23.32 -2.04 -0.78
CA ASN A 155 23.68 -0.67 -0.37
C ASN A 155 22.45 0.15 0.07
N GLN A 156 21.33 0.02 -0.65
CA GLN A 156 20.07 0.68 -0.27
C GLN A 156 19.49 0.13 1.04
N ALA A 157 19.54 -1.19 1.23
CA ALA A 157 19.07 -1.82 2.46
C ALA A 157 19.94 -1.44 3.67
N GLU A 158 21.26 -1.36 3.50
CA GLU A 158 22.22 -0.91 4.52
C GLU A 158 22.00 0.57 4.90
N ALA A 159 21.79 1.44 3.91
CA ALA A 159 21.46 2.85 4.17
C ALA A 159 20.14 2.98 4.96
N GLY A 160 19.12 2.19 4.59
CA GLY A 160 17.86 2.12 5.34
C GLY A 160 18.04 1.60 6.77
N GLN A 161 18.88 0.58 6.97
CA GLN A 161 19.22 0.04 8.28
C GLN A 161 19.93 1.09 9.15
N GLN A 162 20.89 1.85 8.61
CA GLN A 162 21.60 2.90 9.35
C GLN A 162 20.65 4.02 9.82
N VAL A 163 19.71 4.44 8.97
CA VAL A 163 18.68 5.43 9.35
C VAL A 163 17.80 4.89 10.48
N ALA A 164 17.37 3.63 10.39
CA ALA A 164 16.59 2.98 11.44
C ALA A 164 17.37 2.85 12.76
N GLN A 165 18.67 2.53 12.71
CA GLN A 165 19.54 2.48 13.89
C GLN A 165 19.68 3.86 14.56
N GLN A 166 19.92 4.91 13.77
CA GLN A 166 20.00 6.29 14.28
C GLN A 166 18.68 6.72 14.93
N LYS A 167 17.54 6.32 14.35
CA LYS A 167 16.21 6.55 14.93
C LYS A 167 16.06 5.81 16.25
N LEU A 168 16.47 4.54 16.33
CA LEU A 168 16.39 3.75 17.56
C LEU A 168 17.21 4.37 18.70
N VAL A 169 18.44 4.81 18.43
CA VAL A 169 19.30 5.47 19.42
C VAL A 169 18.67 6.76 19.94
N LYS A 170 18.05 7.56 19.07
CA LYS A 170 17.33 8.78 19.49
C LYS A 170 16.10 8.47 20.33
N LEU A 171 15.39 7.38 20.05
CA LEU A 171 14.20 6.95 20.78
C LEU A 171 14.52 6.31 22.14
N GLN A 172 15.74 5.77 22.31
CA GLN A 172 16.23 5.15 23.56
C GLN A 172 17.00 6.13 24.46
N GLY A 173 17.48 7.26 23.92
CA GLY A 173 18.26 8.28 24.64
C GLY A 173 17.48 9.54 25.05
N ALA A 174 16.17 9.57 24.83
CA ALA A 174 15.23 10.63 25.24
C ALA A 174 14.36 10.14 26.41
#